data_AF-A0AB72UJ27-F1
#
_entry.id   AF-A0AB72UJ27-F1
#
_cell.length_a   1.000
_cell.length_b   1.000
_cell.length_c   1.000
_cell.angle_alpha   90.00
_cell.angle_beta   90.00
_cell.angle_gamma   90.00
#
_symmetry.space_group_name_H-M   'P 1'
#
loop_
_entity.id
_entity.type
_entity.pdbx_description
1 polymer ?
#
loop_
_entity_poly.entity_id
_entity_poly.type
_entity_poly.pdbx_seq_one_letter_code
_entity_poly.pdbx_strand_id
1 'polypeptide(L)'
;MTETSSGKAVMTLNGHAFHFLTVVLQSNAFDKLKQLHNGAFQPWHWSPELFPGLKELNDQDPRPEGVGFKDTDAPLTISLGDRALADVHHVLVQEAVRMSNQLAAPDDDLKIASFIDMRAGILSDLEEVLYLAHSLKADLPKELRNRAREIAEERNDPNNLTRMRKPDPFDGLDIG
;
A
#
# COMPACT_ATOMS: atom_id res chain seq x y z
N MET A 1 8.07 -17.56 -5.45
CA MET A 1 8.34 -18.66 -4.51
C MET A 1 8.80 -18.04 -3.20
N THR A 2 8.09 -18.23 -2.10
CA THR A 2 8.53 -17.80 -0.76
C THR A 2 9.30 -18.95 -0.12
N GLU A 3 10.63 -18.87 -0.11
CA GLU A 3 11.46 -19.78 0.69
C GLU A 3 11.43 -19.30 2.15
N THR A 4 10.80 -20.10 3.02
CA THR A 4 10.86 -19.95 4.46
C THR A 4 12.20 -20.48 4.97
N SER A 5 13.23 -19.66 4.89
CA SER A 5 14.50 -19.86 5.59
C SER A 5 14.68 -18.66 6.51
N SER A 6 14.62 -18.90 7.82
CA SER A 6 14.39 -17.91 8.90
C SER A 6 12.92 -17.50 9.00
N GLY A 7 12.39 -17.29 10.22
CA GLY A 7 11.00 -16.89 10.52
C GLY A 7 10.65 -15.47 10.07
N LYS A 8 10.97 -15.17 8.82
CA LYS A 8 10.72 -13.90 8.16
C LYS A 8 10.17 -14.17 6.76
N ALA A 9 9.07 -13.51 6.42
CA ALA A 9 8.58 -13.46 5.05
C ALA A 9 9.45 -12.48 4.25
N VAL A 10 9.95 -12.92 3.10
CA VAL A 10 10.72 -12.09 2.17
C VAL A 10 9.84 -11.79 0.97
N MET A 11 9.79 -10.51 0.56
CA MET A 11 9.12 -10.09 -0.65
C MET A 11 9.90 -9.00 -1.38
N THR A 12 9.62 -8.84 -2.67
CA THR A 12 10.20 -7.77 -3.48
C THR A 12 9.10 -6.81 -3.90
N LEU A 13 9.29 -5.53 -3.58
CA LEU A 13 8.43 -4.41 -3.96
C LEU A 13 9.23 -3.44 -4.83
N ASN A 14 8.59 -2.67 -5.69
CA ASN A 14 9.26 -1.48 -6.24
C ASN A 14 9.16 -0.31 -5.25
N GLY A 15 9.85 0.79 -5.52
CA GLY A 15 9.85 1.98 -4.65
C GLY A 15 8.44 2.58 -4.46
N HIS A 16 7.58 2.52 -5.47
CA HIS A 16 6.18 2.96 -5.35
C HIS A 16 5.38 2.13 -4.35
N ALA A 17 5.40 0.80 -4.49
CA ALA A 17 4.67 -0.11 -3.62
C ALA A 17 5.22 -0.10 -2.19
N PHE A 18 6.54 0.04 -2.02
CA PHE A 18 7.14 0.25 -0.70
C PHE A 18 6.63 1.55 -0.06
N HIS A 19 6.71 2.67 -0.78
CA HIS A 19 6.26 3.95 -0.26
C HIS A 19 4.77 3.94 0.09
N PHE A 20 3.93 3.37 -0.78
CA PHE A 20 2.50 3.22 -0.56
C PHE A 20 2.22 2.43 0.72
N LEU A 21 2.87 1.27 0.88
CA LEU A 21 2.72 0.45 2.09
C LEU A 21 3.14 1.20 3.35
N THR A 22 4.26 1.93 3.32
CA THR A 22 4.70 2.77 4.44
C THR A 22 3.65 3.83 4.81
N VAL A 23 3.07 4.52 3.83
CA VAL A 23 2.04 5.56 4.05
C VAL A 23 0.78 4.95 4.66
N VAL A 24 0.33 3.80 4.15
CA VAL A 24 -0.83 3.07 4.68
C VAL A 24 -0.62 2.69 6.15
N LEU A 25 0.54 2.12 6.49
CA LEU A 25 0.84 1.75 7.87
C LEU A 25 0.98 2.97 8.79
N GLN A 26 1.57 4.07 8.30
CA GLN A 26 1.67 5.33 9.05
C GLN A 26 0.28 5.92 9.35
N SER A 27 -0.63 5.93 8.38
CA SER A 27 -1.99 6.41 8.58
C SER A 27 -2.73 5.55 9.61
N ASN A 28 -2.63 4.22 9.51
CA ASN A 28 -3.24 3.31 10.47
C ASN A 28 -2.67 3.49 11.89
N ALA A 29 -1.35 3.66 12.02
CA ALA A 29 -0.70 3.92 13.29
C ALA A 29 -1.19 5.23 13.93
N PHE A 30 -1.30 6.29 13.12
CA PHE A 30 -1.84 7.57 13.56
C PHE A 30 -3.29 7.43 14.06
N ASP A 31 -4.15 6.75 13.32
CA ASP A 31 -5.55 6.54 13.71
C ASP A 31 -5.69 5.72 15.00
N LYS A 32 -4.90 4.65 15.16
CA LYS A 32 -4.87 3.85 16.39
C LYS A 32 -4.42 4.69 17.60
N LEU A 33 -3.38 5.51 17.44
CA LEU A 33 -2.92 6.41 18.51
C LEU A 33 -3.98 7.45 18.86
N LYS A 34 -4.65 8.02 17.85
CA LYS A 34 -5.75 8.97 18.06
C LYS A 34 -6.90 8.33 18.84
N GLN A 35 -7.27 7.08 18.55
CA GLN A 35 -8.31 6.34 19.25
C GLN A 35 -7.90 6.02 20.70
N LEU A 36 -6.71 5.46 20.92
CA LEU A 36 -6.20 5.11 22.25
C LEU A 36 -6.16 6.30 23.21
N HIS A 37 -5.91 7.49 22.67
CA HIS A 37 -5.77 8.71 23.46
C HIS A 37 -7.00 9.63 23.37
N ASN A 38 -8.16 9.16 22.90
CA ASN A 38 -9.39 9.96 22.78
C ASN A 38 -9.18 11.33 22.09
N GLY A 39 -8.32 11.37 21.07
CA GLY A 39 -7.96 12.60 20.35
C GLY A 39 -6.87 13.45 21.01
N ALA A 40 -6.45 13.18 22.25
CA ALA A 40 -5.34 13.86 22.92
C ALA A 40 -3.99 13.22 22.56
N PHE A 41 -3.63 13.30 21.28
CA PHE A 41 -2.36 12.75 20.78
C PHE A 41 -1.19 13.69 21.11
N GLN A 42 -0.11 13.13 21.63
CA GLN A 42 1.16 13.81 21.87
C GLN A 42 2.28 13.00 21.18
N PRO A 43 3.32 13.65 20.63
CA PRO A 43 4.35 12.97 19.84
C PRO A 43 5.07 11.81 20.55
N TRP A 44 5.18 11.85 21.88
CA TRP A 44 5.83 10.80 22.68
C TRP A 44 4.98 9.55 22.92
N HIS A 45 3.71 9.53 22.50
CA HIS A 45 2.89 8.32 22.52
C HIS A 45 3.29 7.31 21.44
N TRP A 46 4.22 7.68 20.55
CA TRP A 46 4.79 6.80 19.56
C TRP A 46 5.59 5.67 20.23
N SER A 47 5.15 4.43 20.03
CA SER A 47 5.90 3.22 20.43
C SER A 47 6.02 2.30 19.23
N PRO A 48 7.25 2.03 18.74
CA PRO A 48 7.48 1.12 17.61
C PRO A 48 6.96 -0.30 17.86
N GLU A 49 6.86 -0.73 19.12
CA GLU A 49 6.35 -2.05 19.50
C GLU A 49 4.82 -2.20 19.26
N LEU A 50 4.09 -1.09 19.13
CA LEU A 50 2.67 -1.09 18.78
C LEU A 50 2.42 -1.29 17.28
N PHE A 51 3.43 -1.04 16.44
CA PHE A 51 3.33 -1.03 14.98
C PHE A 51 4.53 -1.77 14.36
N PRO A 52 4.68 -3.08 14.62
CA PRO A 52 5.86 -3.84 14.21
C PRO A 52 6.05 -3.86 12.69
N GLY A 53 4.97 -3.84 11.90
CA GLY A 53 5.05 -3.76 10.44
C GLY A 53 5.71 -2.48 9.96
N LEU A 54 5.27 -1.34 10.51
CA LEU A 54 5.84 -0.03 10.18
C LEU A 54 7.28 0.12 10.65
N LYS A 55 7.59 -0.41 11.84
CA LYS A 55 8.96 -0.42 12.38
C LYS A 55 9.92 -1.15 11.44
N GLU A 56 9.59 -2.40 11.07
CA GLU A 56 10.48 -3.20 10.21
C GLU A 56 10.60 -2.64 8.78
N LEU A 57 9.57 -1.99 8.25
CA LEU A 57 9.68 -1.29 6.96
C LEU A 57 10.63 -0.08 7.06
N ASN A 58 10.49 0.74 8.09
CA ASN A 58 11.37 1.91 8.27
C ASN A 58 12.84 1.49 8.49
N ASP A 59 13.10 0.40 9.21
CA ASP A 59 14.44 -0.15 9.41
C ASP A 59 15.11 -0.63 8.10
N GLN A 60 14.30 -0.87 7.06
CA GLN A 60 14.73 -1.34 5.74
C GLN A 60 14.57 -0.26 4.66
N ASP A 61 14.17 0.96 5.02
CA ASP A 61 14.03 2.05 4.07
C ASP A 61 15.42 2.43 3.53
N PRO A 62 15.69 2.24 2.23
CA PRO A 62 17.01 2.55 1.66
C PRO A 62 17.23 4.05 1.50
N ARG A 63 16.23 4.88 1.80
CA ARG A 63 16.29 6.33 1.61
C ARG A 63 16.93 7.03 2.81
N PRO A 64 17.82 8.01 2.58
CA PRO A 64 18.14 9.01 3.59
C PRO A 64 16.89 9.78 4.00
N GLU A 65 16.80 10.22 5.25
CA GLU A 65 15.69 11.05 5.74
C GLU A 65 15.45 12.25 4.80
N GLY A 66 14.20 12.40 4.33
CA GLY A 66 13.78 13.52 3.48
C GLY A 66 14.10 13.39 1.99
N VAL A 67 14.62 12.25 1.52
CA VAL A 67 14.94 12.02 0.09
C VAL A 67 14.02 10.97 -0.52
N GLY A 68 13.45 11.24 -1.70
CA GLY A 68 12.65 10.26 -2.45
C GLY A 68 13.47 9.14 -3.08
N PHE A 69 12.82 8.10 -3.61
CA PHE A 69 13.50 7.09 -4.42
C PHE A 69 14.07 7.73 -5.70
N LYS A 70 15.34 7.47 -6.00
CA LYS A 70 15.98 7.92 -7.26
C LYS A 70 15.45 7.17 -8.48
N ASP A 71 15.11 5.90 -8.28
CA ASP A 71 14.47 5.02 -9.26
C ASP A 71 13.34 4.30 -8.50
N THR A 72 12.11 4.63 -8.86
CA THR A 72 10.91 4.09 -8.20
C THR A 72 10.51 2.71 -8.72
N ASP A 73 11.10 2.26 -9.83
CA ASP A 73 10.88 0.94 -10.41
C ASP A 73 11.94 -0.09 -9.95
N ALA A 74 13.03 0.38 -9.36
CA ALA A 74 14.06 -0.48 -8.79
C ALA A 74 13.47 -1.47 -7.77
N PRO A 75 13.76 -2.78 -7.90
CA PRO A 75 13.26 -3.78 -6.96
C PRO A 75 13.95 -3.63 -5.60
N LEU A 76 13.14 -3.54 -4.56
CA LEU A 76 13.51 -3.50 -3.16
C LEU A 76 13.02 -4.78 -2.47
N THR A 77 13.97 -5.60 -2.03
CA THR A 77 13.65 -6.79 -1.23
C THR A 77 13.54 -6.41 0.23
N ILE A 78 12.38 -6.68 0.82
CA ILE A 78 12.10 -6.47 2.24
C ILE A 78 11.86 -7.80 2.94
N SER A 79 12.14 -7.82 4.24
CA SER A 79 11.97 -8.98 5.10
C SER A 79 11.16 -8.59 6.34
N LEU A 80 10.03 -9.27 6.56
CA LEU A 80 9.14 -9.04 7.69
C LEU A 80 9.13 -10.26 8.61
N GLY A 81 9.40 -10.07 9.90
CA GLY A 81 9.17 -11.10 10.92
C GLY A 81 7.68 -11.42 11.08
N ASP A 82 7.36 -12.57 11.67
CA ASP A 82 5.96 -13.05 11.81
C ASP A 82 5.01 -12.01 12.43
N ARG A 83 5.49 -11.27 13.45
CA ARG A 83 4.70 -10.21 14.10
C ARG A 83 4.46 -9.01 13.18
N ALA A 84 5.49 -8.58 12.45
CA ALA A 84 5.39 -7.50 11.48
C ALA A 84 4.48 -7.88 10.32
N LEU A 85 4.60 -9.11 9.82
CA LEU A 85 3.73 -9.64 8.76
C LEU A 85 2.26 -9.69 9.22
N ALA A 86 1.99 -10.19 10.43
CA ALA A 86 0.63 -10.24 10.98
C ALA A 86 0.01 -8.84 11.13
N ASP A 87 0.80 -7.86 11.57
CA ASP A 87 0.39 -6.46 11.65
C ASP A 87 0.09 -5.88 10.25
N VAL A 88 0.98 -6.08 9.29
CA VAL A 88 0.76 -5.65 7.89
C VAL A 88 -0.50 -6.28 7.30
N HIS A 89 -0.70 -7.59 7.47
CA HIS A 89 -1.91 -8.26 7.01
C HIS A 89 -3.18 -7.65 7.61
N HIS A 90 -3.16 -7.42 8.92
CA HIS A 90 -4.29 -6.83 9.62
C HIS A 90 -4.63 -5.44 9.08
N VAL A 91 -3.63 -4.58 8.88
CA VAL A 91 -3.83 -3.23 8.34
C VAL A 91 -4.35 -3.28 6.90
N LEU A 92 -3.76 -4.09 6.03
CA LEU A 92 -4.20 -4.20 4.63
C LEU A 92 -5.65 -4.68 4.52
N VAL A 93 -6.07 -5.65 5.34
CA VAL A 93 -7.46 -6.11 5.37
C VAL A 93 -8.40 -5.00 5.85
N GLN A 94 -8.04 -4.27 6.91
CA GLN A 94 -8.83 -3.15 7.41
C GLN A 94 -9.01 -2.06 6.35
N GLU A 95 -7.91 -1.66 5.69
CA GLU A 95 -7.93 -0.62 4.68
C GLU A 95 -8.73 -1.03 3.44
N ALA A 96 -8.60 -2.28 2.99
CA ALA A 96 -9.37 -2.80 1.86
C ALA A 96 -10.89 -2.72 2.15
N VAL A 97 -11.31 -3.11 3.35
CA VAL A 97 -12.71 -3.02 3.78
C VAL A 97 -13.16 -1.56 3.90
N ARG A 98 -12.33 -0.70 4.51
CA ARG A 98 -12.62 0.74 4.66
C ARG A 98 -12.84 1.42 3.32
N MET A 99 -11.90 1.25 2.38
CA MET A 99 -11.97 1.84 1.05
C MET A 99 -13.14 1.27 0.23
N SER A 100 -13.38 -0.05 0.30
CA SER A 100 -14.54 -0.68 -0.34
C SER A 100 -15.86 -0.09 0.16
N ASN A 101 -15.99 0.17 1.46
CA ASN A 101 -17.19 0.79 2.03
C ASN A 101 -17.32 2.26 1.59
N GLN A 102 -16.21 2.99 1.48
CA GLN A 102 -16.22 4.37 0.98
C GLN A 102 -16.68 4.45 -0.48
N LEU A 103 -16.27 3.51 -1.33
CA LEU A 103 -16.70 3.44 -2.73
C LEU A 103 -18.17 3.02 -2.91
N ALA A 104 -18.74 2.34 -1.91
CA ALA A 104 -20.15 1.95 -1.89
C ALA A 104 -21.06 3.05 -1.32
N ALA A 105 -20.50 4.08 -0.66
CA ALA A 105 -21.25 5.19 -0.13
C ALA A 105 -21.85 6.06 -1.27
N PRO A 106 -23.04 6.67 -1.09
CA PRO A 106 -23.64 7.53 -2.09
C PRO A 106 -22.73 8.70 -2.50
N ASP A 107 -22.69 9.04 -3.79
CA ASP A 107 -21.78 10.04 -4.37
C ASP A 107 -21.90 11.44 -3.73
N ASP A 108 -22.99 11.76 -3.04
CA ASP A 108 -23.21 13.08 -2.42
C ASP A 108 -22.25 13.38 -1.25
N ASP A 109 -21.70 12.35 -0.58
CA ASP A 109 -20.67 12.52 0.47
C ASP A 109 -19.26 12.72 -0.11
N LEU A 110 -19.04 12.38 -1.38
CA LEU A 110 -17.76 12.48 -2.09
C LEU A 110 -17.65 13.74 -2.98
N LYS A 111 -18.67 14.61 -2.99
CA LYS A 111 -18.72 15.82 -3.85
C LYS A 111 -18.14 17.08 -3.20
N ILE A 112 -17.61 17.01 -1.99
CA ILE A 112 -17.09 18.19 -1.30
C ILE A 112 -15.66 18.50 -1.78
N ALA A 113 -15.62 19.31 -2.85
CA ALA A 113 -14.53 20.17 -3.33
C ALA A 113 -13.42 19.60 -4.23
N SER A 114 -13.37 20.20 -5.44
CA SER A 114 -12.26 20.38 -6.39
C SER A 114 -12.07 19.35 -7.52
N PHE A 115 -11.32 19.76 -8.54
CA PHE A 115 -11.05 19.16 -9.87
C PHE A 115 -10.47 17.73 -9.88
N ILE A 116 -10.55 17.00 -8.77
CA ILE A 116 -9.98 15.67 -8.57
C ILE A 116 -11.14 14.69 -8.41
N ASP A 117 -11.18 13.66 -9.26
CA ASP A 117 -12.09 12.54 -9.09
C ASP A 117 -11.63 11.72 -7.87
N MET A 118 -12.12 12.09 -6.68
CA MET A 118 -11.79 11.43 -5.41
C MET A 118 -12.15 9.95 -5.45
N ARG A 119 -13.19 9.57 -6.19
CA ARG A 119 -13.62 8.17 -6.32
C ARG A 119 -12.60 7.37 -7.13
N ALA A 120 -12.09 7.93 -8.23
CA ALA A 120 -11.01 7.32 -8.98
C ALA A 120 -9.72 7.17 -8.14
N GLY A 121 -9.41 8.16 -7.28
CA GLY A 121 -8.31 8.07 -6.33
C GLY A 121 -8.48 6.92 -5.34
N ILE A 122 -9.63 6.84 -4.66
CA ILE A 122 -9.92 5.76 -3.70
C ILE A 122 -9.91 4.39 -4.40
N LEU A 123 -10.40 4.29 -5.63
CA LEU A 123 -10.34 3.06 -6.41
C LEU A 123 -8.89 2.65 -6.68
N SER A 124 -8.04 3.58 -7.13
CA SER A 124 -6.62 3.32 -7.37
C SER A 124 -5.91 2.84 -6.09
N ASP A 125 -6.18 3.48 -4.95
CA ASP A 125 -5.59 3.09 -3.67
C ASP A 125 -6.09 1.71 -3.22
N LEU A 126 -7.39 1.42 -3.40
CA LEU A 126 -7.96 0.11 -3.10
C LEU A 126 -7.30 -0.98 -3.94
N GLU A 127 -7.07 -0.75 -5.22
CA GLU A 127 -6.40 -1.72 -6.09
C GLU A 127 -4.97 -2.02 -5.63
N GLU A 128 -4.23 -1.02 -5.19
CA GLU A 128 -2.88 -1.20 -4.64
C GLU A 128 -2.91 -1.97 -3.30
N VAL A 129 -3.84 -1.64 -2.41
CA VAL A 129 -4.05 -2.39 -1.15
C VAL A 129 -4.37 -3.85 -1.44
N LEU A 130 -5.29 -4.12 -2.38
CA LEU A 130 -5.68 -5.48 -2.74
C LEU A 130 -4.54 -6.26 -3.38
N TYR A 131 -3.74 -5.62 -4.25
CA TYR A 131 -2.55 -6.22 -4.84
C TYR A 131 -1.52 -6.62 -3.77
N LEU A 132 -1.23 -5.71 -2.83
CA LEU A 132 -0.29 -5.97 -1.73
C LEU A 132 -0.81 -7.07 -0.79
N ALA A 133 -2.10 -7.01 -0.43
CA ALA A 133 -2.75 -8.02 0.41
C ALA A 133 -2.70 -9.42 -0.24
N HIS A 134 -2.95 -9.51 -1.55
CA HIS A 134 -2.83 -10.75 -2.30
C HIS A 134 -1.38 -11.27 -2.31
N SER A 135 -0.41 -10.40 -2.63
CA SER A 135 1.01 -10.74 -2.73
C SER A 135 1.57 -11.26 -1.40
N LEU A 136 1.10 -10.70 -0.29
CA LEU A 136 1.46 -11.10 1.07
C LEU A 136 0.63 -12.29 1.60
N LYS A 137 -0.41 -12.71 0.87
CA LYS A 137 -1.35 -13.77 1.28
C LYS A 137 -2.12 -13.42 2.57
N ALA A 138 -2.52 -12.16 2.70
CA ALA A 138 -3.44 -11.74 3.75
C ALA A 138 -4.82 -12.40 3.57
N ASP A 139 -5.50 -12.72 4.67
CA ASP A 139 -6.82 -13.35 4.64
C ASP A 139 -7.93 -12.32 4.36
N LEU A 140 -8.10 -12.01 3.07
CA LEU A 140 -9.13 -11.07 2.60
C LEU A 140 -10.54 -11.68 2.69
N PRO A 141 -11.57 -10.85 2.99
CA PRO A 141 -12.98 -11.22 2.82
C PRO A 141 -13.26 -11.76 1.41
N LYS A 142 -14.27 -12.64 1.29
CA LYS A 142 -14.54 -13.37 0.05
C LYS A 142 -14.78 -12.44 -1.14
N GLU A 143 -15.52 -11.33 -0.97
CA GLU A 143 -15.78 -10.39 -2.07
C GLU A 143 -14.48 -9.74 -2.58
N LEU A 144 -13.58 -9.36 -1.66
CA LEU A 144 -12.32 -8.68 -1.99
C LEU A 144 -11.25 -9.64 -2.50
N ARG A 145 -11.27 -10.90 -2.09
CA ARG A 145 -10.30 -11.93 -2.48
C ARG A 145 -10.32 -12.20 -3.98
N ASN A 146 -11.51 -12.25 -4.59
CA ASN A 146 -11.64 -12.46 -6.03
C ASN A 146 -11.07 -11.26 -6.81
N ARG A 147 -11.44 -10.04 -6.40
CA ARG A 147 -10.92 -8.82 -7.04
C ARG A 147 -9.40 -8.69 -6.89
N ALA A 148 -8.86 -9.03 -5.73
CA ALA A 148 -7.42 -9.01 -5.49
C ALA A 148 -6.66 -10.00 -6.38
N ARG A 149 -7.24 -11.19 -6.63
CA ARG A 149 -6.69 -12.17 -7.57
C ARG A 149 -6.71 -11.65 -9.00
N GLU A 150 -7.82 -11.07 -9.44
CA GLU A 150 -7.94 -10.48 -10.80
C GLU A 150 -6.88 -9.40 -11.03
N ILE A 151 -6.71 -8.47 -10.09
CA ILE A 151 -5.69 -7.41 -10.17
C ILE A 151 -4.28 -8.01 -10.25
N ALA A 152 -3.99 -9.03 -9.43
CA ALA A 152 -2.70 -9.69 -9.46
C ALA A 152 -2.46 -10.43 -10.79
N GLU A 153 -3.47 -11.07 -11.37
CA GLU A 153 -3.40 -11.70 -12.69
C GLU A 153 -3.18 -10.65 -13.79
N GLU A 154 -3.91 -9.54 -13.77
CA GLU A 154 -3.78 -8.44 -14.72
C GLU A 154 -2.39 -7.80 -14.72
N ARG A 155 -1.79 -7.60 -13.54
CA ARG A 155 -0.44 -7.02 -13.38
C ARG A 155 0.68 -7.97 -13.77
N ASN A 156 0.44 -9.29 -13.67
CA ASN A 156 1.39 -10.32 -14.06
C ASN A 156 1.21 -10.80 -15.50
N ASP A 157 0.20 -10.33 -16.23
CA ASP A 157 0.02 -10.64 -17.64
C ASP A 157 1.04 -9.86 -18.49
N PRO A 158 1.96 -10.55 -19.20
CA PRO A 158 2.95 -9.91 -20.06
C PRO A 158 2.34 -9.05 -21.18
N ASN A 159 1.09 -9.28 -21.57
CA ASN A 159 0.39 -8.48 -22.57
C ASN A 159 -0.17 -7.16 -21.99
N ASN A 160 -0.37 -7.08 -20.67
CA ASN A 160 -0.91 -5.89 -20.00
C ASN A 160 0.18 -4.94 -19.48
N LEU A 161 1.40 -5.44 -19.23
CA LEU A 161 2.59 -4.63 -18.94
C LEU A 161 2.89 -3.59 -20.04
N THR A 162 2.48 -3.86 -21.28
CA THR A 162 2.62 -2.95 -22.42
C THR A 162 1.56 -1.83 -22.42
N ARG A 163 0.40 -2.04 -21.77
CA ARG A 163 -0.70 -1.06 -21.68
C ARG A 163 -0.62 -0.17 -20.44
N MET A 164 0.02 -0.62 -19.36
CA MET A 164 0.21 0.15 -18.14
C MET A 164 1.38 1.14 -18.18
N ARG A 165 2.26 1.05 -19.20
CA ARG A 165 3.09 2.20 -19.56
C ARG A 165 2.15 3.30 -20.04
N LYS A 166 1.86 4.28 -19.17
CA LYS A 166 1.35 5.56 -19.66
C LYS A 166 2.29 5.97 -20.80
N PRO A 167 1.76 6.32 -21.99
CA PRO A 167 2.61 6.89 -23.02
C PRO A 167 3.35 8.05 -22.36
N ASP A 168 4.68 8.05 -22.49
CA ASP A 168 5.48 9.18 -22.05
C ASP A 168 4.90 10.40 -22.79
N PRO A 169 4.47 11.48 -22.12
CA PRO A 169 3.93 12.65 -22.81
C PRO A 169 4.94 13.29 -23.78
N PHE A 170 6.19 12.83 -23.76
CA PHE A 170 7.27 13.23 -24.67
C PHE A 170 7.60 12.20 -25.75
N ASP A 171 6.97 11.02 -25.76
CA ASP A 171 7.14 10.01 -26.82
C ASP A 171 6.45 10.51 -28.09
N GLY A 172 7.22 11.20 -28.94
CA GLY A 172 6.75 11.82 -30.19
C GLY A 172 7.03 13.32 -30.33
N LEU A 173 7.68 13.96 -29.34
CA LEU A 173 8.23 15.30 -29.53
C LEU A 173 9.56 15.19 -30.29
N ASP A 174 9.44 15.20 -31.61
CA ASP A 174 10.54 15.43 -32.54
C ASP A 174 11.02 16.88 -32.35
N ILE A 175 11.95 17.08 -31.41
CA ILE A 175 12.70 18.32 -31.27
C ILE A 175 13.79 18.32 -32.34
N GLY A 176 13.36 18.62 -33.57
CA GLY A 176 14.23 18.98 -34.68
C GLY A 176 14.98 20.29 -34.48
#